data_AF-T0JU70-F1
#
_entry.id   AF-T0JU70-F1
#
_cell.length_a   1.000
_cell.length_b   1.000
_cell.length_c   1.000
_cell.angle_alpha   90.00
_cell.angle_beta   90.00
_cell.angle_gamma   90.00
#
_symmetry.space_group_name_H-M   'P 1'
#
loop_
_entity.id
_entity.type
_entity.pdbx_description
1 polymer ?
#
loop_
_entity_poly.entity_id
_entity_poly.type
_entity_poly.pdbx_seq_one_letter_code
_entity_poly.pdbx_strand_id
1 'polypeptide(L)' 'MDEIRQAGNIILFIDELHTLIGAGGAEGAIDASNILKPSLARGELQCIGATTQFK' A
#
# COMPACT_ATOMS: atom_id res chain seq x y z
N MET A 1 -5.60 -9.60 -4.09
CA MET A 1 -5.77 -9.49 -2.63
C MET A 1 -6.07 -10.83 -1.99
N ASP A 2 -6.97 -11.64 -2.56
CA ASP A 2 -7.34 -12.93 -1.96
C ASP A 2 -6.16 -13.91 -1.86
N GLU A 3 -5.26 -13.92 -2.83
CA GLU A 3 -4.04 -14.73 -2.80
C GLU A 3 -3.11 -14.38 -1.61
N ILE A 4 -2.90 -13.08 -1.35
CA ILE A 4 -2.09 -12.60 -0.22
C ILE A 4 -2.75 -12.94 1.12
N ARG A 5 -4.08 -12.77 1.20
CA ARG A 5 -4.87 -13.10 2.39
C ARG A 5 -4.86 -14.60 2.69
N GLN A 6 -4.89 -15.45 1.67
CA GLN A 6 -4.87 -16.91 1.82
C GLN A 6 -3.50 -17.45 2.24
N ALA A 7 -2.41 -16.79 1.86
CA ALA A 7 -1.06 -17.21 2.23
C ALA A 7 -0.73 -17.04 3.72
N GLY A 8 -1.50 -16.21 4.45
CA GLY A 8 -1.54 -16.13 5.92
C GLY A 8 -0.30 -15.56 6.63
N ASN A 9 0.88 -15.57 6.02
CA ASN A 9 2.13 -15.09 6.62
C ASN A 9 3.06 -14.43 5.59
N ILE A 10 2.52 -13.50 4.81
CA ILE A 10 3.28 -12.71 3.84
C ILE A 10 3.50 -11.30 4.39
N ILE A 11 4.74 -10.83 4.30
CA ILE A 11 5.08 -9.42 4.48
C ILE A 11 5.30 -8.83 3.10
N LEU A 12 4.48 -7.85 2.73
CA LEU A 12 4.65 -7.11 1.49
C LEU A 12 5.68 -5.99 1.71
N PHE A 13 6.73 -5.95 0.91
CA PHE A 13 7.67 -4.83 0.91
C PHE A 13 7.33 -3.85 -0.22
N ILE A 14 7.24 -2.56 0.09
CA ILE A 14 6.95 -1.50 -0.85
C ILE A 14 8.05 -0.45 -0.75
N ASP A 15 8.81 -0.29 -1.82
CA ASP A 15 9.73 0.84 -1.95
C ASP A 15 8.96 2.09 -2.40
N GLU A 16 9.43 3.27 -1.99
CA GLU A 16 8.78 4.56 -2.22
C GLU A 16 7.26 4.53 -1.97
N LEU A 17 6.84 4.15 -0.77
CA LEU A 17 5.43 3.98 -0.39
C LEU A 17 4.56 5.22 -0.69
N HIS A 18 5.16 6.41 -0.69
CA HIS A 18 4.50 7.65 -1.05
C HIS A 18 4.00 7.67 -2.50
N THR A 19 4.53 6.86 -3.42
CA THR A 19 4.03 6.75 -4.80
C THR A 19 2.61 6.17 -4.83
N LEU A 20 2.30 5.23 -3.94
CA LEU A 20 0.97 4.62 -3.80
C LEU A 20 -0.04 5.54 -3.10
N ILE A 21 0.44 6.52 -2.32
CA ILE A 21 -0.40 7.49 -1.61
C ILE A 21 -0.54 8.80 -2.40
N GLY A 22 0.50 9.18 -3.15
CA GLY A 22 0.65 10.44 -3.84
C GLY A 22 0.30 10.40 -5.33
N ALA A 23 -0.01 9.23 -5.90
CA ALA A 23 -0.49 9.12 -7.28
C ALA A 23 -1.79 9.92 -7.55
N GLY A 24 -2.49 10.35 -6.51
CA GLY A 24 -3.73 11.16 -6.59
C GLY A 24 -3.58 12.57 -7.20
N GLY A 25 -2.41 12.96 -7.70
CA GLY A 25 -2.21 14.22 -8.43
C GLY A 25 -2.41 14.13 -9.95
N ALA A 26 -2.42 12.92 -10.54
CA ALA A 26 -2.66 12.72 -11.96
C ALA A 26 -4.12 12.35 -12.22
N GLU A 27 -4.83 13.11 -13.05
CA GLU A 27 -6.20 12.82 -13.46
C GLU A 27 -6.30 11.37 -13.99
N GLY A 28 -7.02 10.51 -13.26
CA GLY A 28 -7.26 9.12 -13.63
C GLY A 28 -6.38 8.08 -12.93
N ALA A 29 -5.43 8.46 -12.08
CA ALA A 29 -4.71 7.51 -11.26
C ALA A 29 -5.65 6.96 -10.15
N ILE A 30 -5.79 5.63 -10.09
CA ILE A 30 -6.48 4.97 -8.98
C ILE A 30 -5.66 5.26 -7.72
N ASP A 31 -6.28 5.94 -6.75
CA ASP A 31 -5.70 6.16 -5.43
C ASP A 31 -5.65 4.81 -4.69
N ALA A 32 -4.56 4.07 -4.93
CA ALA A 32 -4.28 2.79 -4.30
C ALA A 32 -4.35 2.88 -2.77
N SER A 33 -4.12 4.07 -2.19
CA SER A 33 -4.24 4.29 -0.76
C SER A 33 -5.65 4.03 -0.22
N ASN A 34 -6.70 4.32 -0.98
CA ASN A 34 -8.08 4.07 -0.52
C ASN A 34 -8.44 2.58 -0.47
N ILE A 35 -7.73 1.75 -1.25
CA ILE A 35 -7.88 0.29 -1.25
C ILE A 35 -7.00 -0.33 -0.15
N LEU A 36 -5.80 0.22 0.07
CA LEU A 36 -4.83 -0.31 1.03
C LEU A 36 -5.14 0.08 2.47
N LYS A 37 -5.60 1.32 2.72
CA LYS A 37 -5.90 1.83 4.09
C LYS A 37 -6.82 0.90 4.88
N PRO A 38 -7.98 0.43 4.36
CA PRO A 38 -8.85 -0.44 5.14
C PRO A 38 -8.23 -1.81 5.45
N SER A 39 -7.45 -2.37 4.51
CA SER A 39 -6.82 -3.68 4.68
C SER A 39 -5.66 -3.63 5.68
N LEU A 40 -4.88 -2.55 5.67
CA LEU A 40 -3.84 -2.26 6.66
C LEU A 40 -4.45 -2.02 8.05
N ALA A 41 -5.52 -1.21 8.14
CA ALA A 41 -6.18 -0.91 9.42
C ALA A 41 -6.80 -2.14 10.08
N ARG A 42 -7.31 -3.10 9.29
CA ARG A 42 -7.86 -4.37 9.79
C ARG A 42 -6.79 -5.43 10.08
N GLY A 43 -5.51 -5.19 9.74
CA GLY A 43 -4.44 -6.18 9.88
C GLY A 43 -4.53 -7.35 8.90
N GLU A 44 -5.35 -7.23 7.84
CA GLU A 44 -5.47 -8.24 6.77
C GLU A 44 -4.28 -8.22 5.81
N LEU A 45 -3.51 -7.14 5.81
CA LEU A 45 -2.31 -6.94 5.02
C LEU A 45 -1.18 -6.48 5.94
N GLN A 46 -0.09 -7.24 5.95
CA GLN A 46 1.14 -6.85 6.64
C GLN A 46 2.13 -6.30 5.61
N CYS A 47 2.60 -5.07 5.81
CA CYS A 47 3.58 -4.48 4.90
C CYS A 47 4.67 -3.69 5.61
N ILE A 48 5.82 -3.59 4.95
CA ILE A 48 6.92 -2.68 5.29
C ILE A 48 7.05 -1.69 4.14
N GLY A 49 6.93 -0.40 4.45
CA GLY A 49 7.13 0.67 3.49
C GLY A 49 8.48 1.36 3.68
N ALA A 50 9.19 1.60 2.59
CA ALA A 50 10.31 2.51 2.56
C ALA A 50 9.87 3.84 1.92
N THR A 51 10.43 4.95 2.40
CA THR A 51 10.26 6.26 1.79
C THR A 51 11.55 7.04 1.92
N THR A 52 11.75 7.98 1.00
CA THR A 52 12.75 9.04 1.13
C THR A 52 12.13 10.25 1.84
N GLN A 53 12.97 11.10 2.42
CA GLN A 53 12.52 12.41 2.92
C GLN A 53 12.22 13.30 1.71
N PHE A 54 11.00 13.82 1.62
CA PHE A 54 10.73 14.93 0.70
C PHE A 54 11.57 16.13 1.14
N LYS A 55 12.47 16.59 0.26
CA LYS A 55 13.19 17.86 0.43
C LYS A 55 12.34 19.02 -0.04
#